data_AF-A0A9R0S7E2-F1
#
_entry.id   AF-A0A9R0S7E2-F1
#
_cell.length_a   1.000
_cell.length_b   1.000
_cell.length_c   1.000
_cell.angle_alpha   90.00
_cell.angle_beta   90.00
_cell.angle_gamma   90.00
#
_symmetry.space_group_name_H-M   'P 1'
#
loop_
_entity.id
_entity.type
_entity.pdbx_description
1 polymer ?
#
loop_
_entity_poly.entity_id
_entity_poly.type
_entity_poly.pdbx_seq_one_letter_code
_entity_poly.pdbx_strand_id
1 'polypeptide(L)'
;MPAHALLTVPHATAGPRLAAPLFTPAATGPSLCRANCRPGSLTNQQQRLRHLHPAAAATKPGAIGSAAEAAAAPAEGLVRSLQGVEVFDLNGKALPVADLWKDRKAVVAFARHFGCVLCRKRADLLAAKQEAMEAAGVSPVLIGPGTVEQAKAFSDQTKFKGEVYADPDYSSYKALEFANGLFSTFTPSAGLKIIQLYREGYRQDWELSFEKNTRTKGGWYQGGLLVAGPGIDNISYIHKDKEAGDDPEMEDVLTACCS
;
A
#
# COMPACT_ATOMS: atom_id res chain seq x y z
N MET A 1 22.75 -55.41 18.31
CA MET A 1 22.31 -55.78 19.68
C MET A 1 23.20 -55.04 20.67
N PRO A 2 22.71 -54.53 21.81
CA PRO A 2 21.34 -54.22 22.27
C PRO A 2 21.21 -52.67 22.48
N ALA A 3 20.20 -52.01 23.02
CA ALA A 3 18.85 -52.26 23.52
C ALA A 3 18.09 -50.92 23.45
N HIS A 4 16.78 -51.01 23.21
CA HIS A 4 15.82 -49.91 23.28
C HIS A 4 15.67 -49.36 24.70
N ALA A 5 15.50 -48.04 24.82
CA ALA A 5 14.86 -47.42 25.97
C ALA A 5 13.71 -46.53 25.47
N LEU A 6 12.48 -47.04 25.58
CA LEU A 6 11.26 -46.24 25.56
C LEU A 6 11.27 -45.33 26.79
N LEU A 7 11.00 -44.04 26.60
CA LEU A 7 10.62 -43.14 27.68
C LEU A 7 9.29 -42.47 27.30
N THR A 8 8.39 -42.63 28.25
CA THR A 8 6.95 -42.45 28.21
C THR A 8 6.55 -40.97 28.28
N VAL A 9 5.47 -40.66 27.56
CA VAL A 9 4.75 -39.38 27.60
C VAL A 9 3.92 -39.30 28.89
N PRO A 10 4.02 -38.24 29.70
CA PRO A 10 3.05 -37.97 30.73
C PRO A 10 1.83 -37.24 30.15
N HIS A 11 0.66 -37.78 30.45
CA HIS A 11 -0.66 -37.25 30.19
C HIS A 11 -1.21 -36.69 31.49
N ALA A 12 -1.55 -35.39 31.54
CA ALA A 12 -2.33 -34.71 32.59
C ALA A 12 -2.31 -33.20 32.26
N THR A 13 -3.34 -32.36 32.40
CA THR A 13 -4.66 -32.46 33.02
C THR A 13 -5.43 -31.22 32.57
N ALA A 14 -6.74 -31.36 32.35
CA ALA A 14 -7.64 -30.26 32.08
C ALA A 14 -7.67 -29.26 33.25
N GLY A 15 -7.36 -27.99 32.96
CA GLY A 15 -7.52 -26.86 33.88
C GLY A 15 -8.86 -26.13 33.66
N PRO A 16 -9.35 -25.37 34.66
CA PRO A 16 -10.76 -25.00 34.77
C PRO A 16 -11.19 -23.88 33.82
N ARG A 17 -12.44 -23.99 33.37
CA ARG A 17 -13.21 -22.94 32.67
C ARG A 17 -13.34 -21.70 33.57
N LEU A 18 -12.74 -20.59 33.14
CA LEU A 18 -13.02 -19.27 33.70
C LEU A 18 -14.22 -18.66 32.97
N ALA A 19 -15.23 -18.33 33.77
CA ALA A 19 -16.50 -17.77 33.37
C ALA A 19 -16.34 -16.35 32.79
N ALA A 20 -17.07 -16.09 31.71
CA ALA A 20 -17.26 -14.76 31.15
C ALA A 20 -18.12 -13.90 32.10
N PRO A 21 -17.76 -12.64 32.37
CA PRO A 21 -18.70 -11.70 32.96
C PRO A 21 -19.67 -11.18 31.90
N LEU A 22 -20.96 -11.43 32.16
CA LEU A 22 -22.10 -10.79 31.51
C LEU A 22 -22.03 -9.28 31.78
N PHE A 23 -21.77 -8.49 30.73
CA PHE A 23 -22.03 -7.05 30.75
C PHE A 23 -23.42 -6.79 30.17
N THR A 24 -24.33 -6.38 31.06
CA THR A 24 -25.64 -5.86 30.72
C THR A 24 -25.53 -4.42 30.19
N PRO A 25 -26.29 -4.02 29.16
CA PRO A 25 -26.35 -2.63 28.73
C PRO A 25 -27.36 -1.87 29.60
N ALA A 26 -26.92 -0.79 30.25
CA ALA A 26 -27.80 0.17 30.87
C ALA A 26 -28.32 1.15 29.81
N ALA A 27 -29.62 1.12 29.57
CA ALA A 27 -30.35 2.14 28.85
C ALA A 27 -30.65 3.32 29.78
N THR A 28 -30.31 4.54 29.35
CA THR A 28 -30.93 5.77 29.84
C THR A 28 -31.10 6.72 28.66
N GLY A 29 -32.35 7.16 28.50
CA GLY A 29 -32.86 7.92 27.38
C GLY A 29 -32.53 9.43 27.40
N PRO A 30 -33.33 10.24 26.69
CA PRO A 30 -32.82 11.33 25.85
C PRO A 30 -32.83 12.67 26.57
N SER A 31 -31.83 13.51 26.28
CA SER A 31 -31.88 14.94 26.61
C SER A 31 -31.94 15.77 25.34
N LEU A 32 -33.15 16.28 25.09
CA LEU A 32 -33.47 17.34 24.15
C LEU A 32 -32.90 18.66 24.66
N CYS A 33 -31.84 19.18 24.03
CA CYS A 33 -31.49 20.59 24.13
C CYS A 33 -31.78 21.29 22.80
N ARG A 34 -32.88 22.02 22.84
CA ARG A 34 -33.46 22.88 21.83
C ARG A 34 -32.67 24.19 21.80
N ALA A 35 -32.01 24.52 20.69
CA ALA A 35 -31.50 25.86 20.42
C ALA A 35 -32.01 26.34 19.07
N ASN A 36 -33.12 27.08 19.14
CA ASN A 36 -33.60 27.97 18.08
C ASN A 36 -32.63 29.16 17.98
N CYS A 37 -32.07 29.41 16.80
CA CYS A 37 -31.80 30.78 16.35
C CYS A 37 -32.01 30.87 14.83
N ARG A 38 -32.84 31.85 14.46
CA ARG A 38 -33.40 32.10 13.13
C ARG A 38 -32.39 32.70 12.14
N PRO A 39 -32.69 32.66 10.82
CA PRO A 39 -31.78 33.08 9.76
C PRO A 39 -31.85 34.59 9.50
N GLY A 40 -30.68 35.21 9.34
CA GLY A 40 -30.54 36.57 8.81
C GLY A 40 -30.20 36.54 7.32
N SER A 41 -31.15 36.94 6.49
CA SER A 41 -30.96 37.28 5.08
C SER A 41 -30.51 38.72 4.98
N LEU A 42 -29.38 38.99 4.31
CA LEU A 42 -29.06 40.31 3.76
C LEU A 42 -28.28 40.18 2.44
N THR A 43 -29.02 40.39 1.35
CA THR A 43 -28.70 41.27 0.21
C THR A 43 -27.34 41.17 -0.49
N ASN A 44 -27.41 40.55 -1.68
CA ASN A 44 -26.97 41.07 -2.99
C ASN A 44 -26.31 42.46 -2.99
N GLN A 45 -25.04 42.54 -3.40
CA GLN A 45 -24.56 43.67 -4.20
C GLN A 45 -23.42 43.26 -5.13
N GLN A 46 -23.71 43.31 -6.42
CA GLN A 46 -22.79 43.23 -7.54
C GLN A 46 -21.79 44.40 -7.51
N GLN A 47 -20.52 44.14 -7.84
CA GLN A 47 -19.67 45.15 -8.48
C GLN A 47 -18.86 44.53 -9.63
N ARG A 48 -19.21 44.97 -10.84
CA ARG A 48 -18.46 44.90 -12.09
C ARG A 48 -17.28 45.89 -12.05
N LEU A 49 -16.15 45.50 -12.63
CA LEU A 49 -15.17 46.33 -13.34
C LEU A 49 -14.30 45.37 -14.18
N ARG A 50 -14.59 45.09 -15.46
CA ARG A 50 -14.28 45.80 -16.70
C ARG A 50 -12.81 46.22 -16.92
N HIS A 51 -12.16 45.44 -17.82
CA HIS A 51 -11.11 45.77 -18.80
C HIS A 51 -9.70 46.10 -18.25
N LEU A 52 -8.59 45.56 -18.77
CA LEU A 52 -8.11 45.64 -20.17
C LEU A 52 -7.15 44.48 -20.53
N HIS A 53 -7.23 44.01 -21.78
CA HIS A 53 -6.22 43.20 -22.47
C HIS A 53 -4.99 44.06 -22.87
N PRO A 54 -3.86 43.42 -23.20
CA PRO A 54 -3.44 43.47 -24.60
C PRO A 54 -3.10 42.09 -25.18
N ALA A 55 -3.28 42.02 -26.50
CA ALA A 55 -3.10 40.86 -27.36
C ALA A 55 -1.69 40.77 -27.96
N ALA A 56 -1.21 39.54 -28.17
CA ALA A 56 -0.27 39.08 -29.22
C ALA A 56 0.11 37.63 -28.85
N ALA A 57 0.26 36.64 -29.73
CA ALA A 57 0.13 36.50 -31.16
C ALA A 57 -0.17 35.02 -31.46
N ALA A 58 -0.79 34.75 -32.60
CA ALA A 58 -1.19 33.42 -33.03
C ALA A 58 -0.02 32.62 -33.64
N THR A 59 0.10 31.35 -33.24
CA THR A 59 0.79 30.32 -34.02
C THR A 59 0.05 28.99 -33.85
N LYS A 60 -0.35 28.38 -34.97
CA LYS A 60 -0.79 26.97 -35.11
C LYS A 60 0.05 26.35 -36.24
N PRO A 61 0.05 25.03 -36.44
CA PRO A 61 0.04 23.93 -35.47
C PRO A 61 1.18 22.94 -35.76
N GLY A 62 1.94 22.51 -34.74
CA GLY A 62 2.95 21.45 -34.87
C GLY A 62 2.44 20.17 -34.23
N ALA A 63 2.49 19.07 -34.97
CA ALA A 63 1.98 17.76 -34.61
C ALA A 63 2.31 17.33 -33.16
N ILE A 64 1.26 17.10 -32.36
CA ILE A 64 1.39 16.32 -31.13
C ILE A 64 1.42 14.84 -31.54
N GLY A 65 2.64 14.33 -31.69
CA GLY A 65 2.88 12.90 -31.53
C GLY A 65 2.29 12.48 -30.18
N SER A 66 1.51 11.41 -30.22
CA SER A 66 0.76 10.87 -29.10
C SER A 66 1.66 10.70 -27.86
N ALA A 67 1.33 11.37 -26.76
CA ALA A 67 1.92 11.10 -25.44
C ALA A 67 1.72 9.63 -25.00
N ALA A 68 0.81 8.90 -25.66
CA ALA A 68 0.64 7.47 -25.45
C ALA A 68 1.84 6.66 -25.95
N GLU A 69 2.58 7.10 -26.96
CA GLU A 69 3.73 6.34 -27.50
C GLU A 69 4.94 6.41 -26.54
N ALA A 70 5.11 7.57 -25.89
CA ALA A 70 6.16 7.77 -24.89
C ALA A 70 5.85 7.14 -23.53
N ALA A 71 4.58 6.84 -23.24
CA ALA A 71 4.16 6.04 -22.07
C ALA A 71 4.10 4.53 -22.39
N ALA A 72 3.83 4.15 -23.64
CA ALA A 72 3.82 2.76 -24.09
C ALA A 72 5.23 2.13 -24.11
N ALA A 73 6.25 2.82 -24.62
CA ALA A 73 7.62 2.32 -24.64
C ALA A 73 8.21 2.00 -23.23
N PRO A 74 8.04 2.84 -22.19
CA PRO A 74 8.47 2.49 -20.82
C PRO A 74 7.61 1.39 -20.20
N ALA A 75 6.32 1.27 -20.55
CA ALA A 75 5.49 0.16 -20.12
C ALA A 75 5.92 -1.18 -20.75
N GLU A 76 6.22 -1.23 -22.05
CA GLU A 76 6.69 -2.43 -22.75
C GLU A 76 8.03 -2.95 -22.19
N GLY A 77 8.97 -2.06 -21.89
CA GLY A 77 10.25 -2.43 -21.28
C GLY A 77 10.08 -3.02 -19.87
N LEU A 78 9.16 -2.45 -19.10
CA LEU A 78 8.84 -2.89 -17.73
C LEU A 78 8.14 -4.26 -17.71
N VAL A 79 7.23 -4.50 -18.65
CA VAL A 79 6.53 -5.78 -18.72
C VAL A 79 7.49 -6.90 -19.09
N ARG A 80 8.45 -6.64 -19.99
CA ARG A 80 9.52 -7.59 -20.31
C ARG A 80 10.40 -7.93 -19.10
N SER A 81 10.73 -6.95 -18.25
CA SER A 81 11.55 -7.22 -17.08
C SER A 81 10.83 -8.04 -16.01
N LEU A 82 9.48 -8.00 -15.98
CA LEU A 82 8.63 -8.80 -15.09
C LEU A 82 8.36 -10.22 -15.59
N GLN A 83 8.81 -10.58 -16.80
CA GLN A 83 8.60 -11.94 -17.32
C GLN A 83 9.36 -12.97 -16.46
N GLY A 84 8.64 -14.03 -16.04
CA GLY A 84 9.21 -15.08 -15.20
C GLY A 84 9.45 -14.68 -13.74
N VAL A 85 9.04 -13.49 -13.33
CA VAL A 85 9.06 -13.07 -11.92
C VAL A 85 7.89 -13.72 -11.18
N GLU A 86 8.19 -14.38 -10.07
CA GLU A 86 7.20 -15.04 -9.22
C GLU A 86 7.09 -14.36 -7.85
N VAL A 87 5.88 -14.34 -7.33
CA VAL A 87 5.57 -13.96 -5.94
C VAL A 87 4.77 -15.07 -5.29
N PHE A 88 4.74 -15.08 -3.96
CA PHE A 88 4.14 -16.16 -3.17
C PHE A 88 2.94 -15.64 -2.41
N ASP A 89 1.80 -16.32 -2.54
CA ASP A 89 0.61 -16.00 -1.74
C ASP A 89 0.81 -16.38 -0.26
N LEU A 90 -0.18 -16.07 0.58
CA LEU A 90 -0.17 -16.43 1.99
C LEU A 90 -0.21 -17.96 2.22
N ASN A 91 -0.46 -18.80 1.23
CA ASN A 91 -0.36 -20.26 1.37
C ASN A 91 1.01 -20.80 0.92
N GLY A 92 1.90 -19.92 0.44
CA GLY A 92 3.20 -20.29 -0.12
C GLY A 92 3.12 -20.82 -1.56
N LYS A 93 1.99 -20.61 -2.25
CA LYS A 93 1.87 -20.93 -3.67
C LYS A 93 2.56 -19.84 -4.48
N ALA A 94 3.52 -20.23 -5.32
CA ALA A 94 4.13 -19.34 -6.31
C ALA A 94 3.16 -19.03 -7.45
N LEU A 95 3.17 -17.78 -7.90
CA LEU A 95 2.44 -17.33 -9.08
C LEU A 95 3.25 -16.26 -9.83
N PRO A 96 3.11 -16.17 -11.16
CA PRO A 96 3.68 -15.08 -11.93
C PRO A 96 3.15 -13.74 -11.42
N VAL A 97 4.01 -12.74 -11.25
CA VAL A 97 3.59 -11.42 -10.75
C VAL A 97 2.56 -10.76 -11.68
N ALA A 98 2.64 -11.00 -12.99
CA ALA A 98 1.68 -10.49 -13.96
C ALA A 98 0.26 -11.07 -13.78
N ASP A 99 0.11 -12.23 -13.13
CA ASP A 99 -1.20 -12.83 -12.87
C ASP A 99 -2.06 -11.97 -11.92
N LEU A 100 -1.43 -11.07 -11.16
CA LEU A 100 -2.12 -10.17 -10.23
C LEU A 100 -3.04 -9.15 -10.94
N TRP A 101 -2.76 -8.85 -12.21
CA TRP A 101 -3.48 -7.86 -13.03
C TRP A 101 -3.80 -8.31 -14.47
N LYS A 102 -3.44 -9.53 -14.88
CA LYS A 102 -3.70 -9.99 -16.26
C LYS A 102 -5.19 -9.93 -16.64
N ASP A 103 -6.07 -10.30 -15.71
CA ASP A 103 -7.52 -10.45 -15.97
C ASP A 103 -8.36 -9.35 -15.30
N ARG A 104 -7.71 -8.43 -14.57
CA ARG A 104 -8.39 -7.38 -13.78
C ARG A 104 -7.48 -6.18 -13.57
N LYS A 105 -8.06 -5.04 -13.20
CA LYS A 105 -7.27 -3.87 -12.79
C LYS A 105 -6.81 -4.02 -11.34
N ALA A 106 -5.56 -3.65 -11.06
CA ALA A 106 -4.99 -3.72 -9.73
C ALA A 106 -4.11 -2.51 -9.40
N VAL A 107 -4.14 -2.11 -8.13
CA VAL A 107 -3.17 -1.21 -7.53
C VAL A 107 -2.22 -2.07 -6.72
N VAL A 108 -1.00 -2.25 -7.21
CA VAL A 108 0.04 -3.10 -6.63
C VAL A 108 1.05 -2.22 -5.91
N ALA A 109 1.01 -2.22 -4.58
CA ALA A 109 1.94 -1.51 -3.72
C ALA A 109 3.11 -2.41 -3.31
N PHE A 110 4.32 -1.88 -3.41
CA PHE A 110 5.55 -2.58 -3.01
C PHE A 110 6.03 -2.00 -1.68
N ALA A 111 6.10 -2.85 -0.66
CA ALA A 111 6.63 -2.50 0.65
C ALA A 111 8.15 -2.61 0.67
N ARG A 112 8.84 -1.79 1.47
CA ARG A 112 10.29 -1.93 1.68
C ARG A 112 10.65 -3.19 2.48
N HIS A 113 9.80 -3.52 3.45
CA HIS A 113 9.80 -4.76 4.22
C HIS A 113 8.53 -4.79 5.09
N PHE A 114 8.08 -5.98 5.49
CA PHE A 114 6.86 -6.15 6.29
C PHE A 114 6.92 -5.50 7.68
N GLY A 115 8.10 -5.34 8.28
CA GLY A 115 8.25 -4.62 9.55
C GLY A 115 8.18 -3.09 9.47
N CYS A 116 8.17 -2.48 8.29
CA CYS A 116 8.38 -1.03 8.18
C CYS A 116 7.17 -0.22 8.67
N VAL A 117 7.40 0.80 9.51
CA VAL A 117 6.33 1.73 9.93
C VAL A 117 5.78 2.56 8.76
N LEU A 118 6.64 2.94 7.82
CA LEU A 118 6.24 3.67 6.61
C LEU A 118 5.36 2.79 5.72
N CYS A 119 5.72 1.51 5.55
CA CYS A 119 4.89 0.58 4.77
C CYS A 119 3.56 0.24 5.45
N ARG A 120 3.51 0.25 6.79
CA ARG A 120 2.24 0.18 7.51
C ARG A 120 1.35 1.39 7.27
N LYS A 121 1.91 2.60 7.28
CA LYS A 121 1.17 3.80 6.88
C LYS A 121 0.61 3.65 5.46
N ARG A 122 1.42 3.19 4.50
CA ARG A 122 0.97 2.91 3.12
C ARG A 122 -0.18 1.90 3.09
N ALA A 123 -0.08 0.80 3.82
CA ALA A 123 -1.15 -0.19 3.91
C ALA A 123 -2.44 0.38 4.51
N ASP A 124 -2.35 1.23 5.53
CA ASP A 124 -3.51 1.94 6.09
C ASP A 124 -4.14 2.92 5.09
N LEU A 125 -3.33 3.65 4.31
CA LEU A 125 -3.82 4.54 3.26
C LEU A 125 -4.57 3.76 2.18
N LEU A 126 -4.03 2.62 1.75
CA LEU A 126 -4.70 1.73 0.80
C LEU A 126 -5.98 1.14 1.40
N ALA A 127 -5.94 0.70 2.65
CA ALA A 127 -7.11 0.18 3.37
C ALA A 127 -8.24 1.23 3.47
N ALA A 128 -7.89 2.50 3.70
CA ALA A 128 -8.85 3.60 3.76
C ALA A 128 -9.52 3.90 2.41
N LYS A 129 -8.91 3.49 1.29
CA LYS A 129 -9.43 3.68 -0.07
C LYS A 129 -9.92 2.38 -0.70
N GLN A 130 -9.82 1.26 0.01
CA GLN A 130 -10.12 -0.07 -0.50
C GLN A 130 -11.54 -0.20 -1.03
N GLU A 131 -12.55 0.26 -0.28
CA GLU A 131 -13.95 0.18 -0.69
C GLU A 131 -14.20 0.94 -2.01
N ALA A 132 -13.54 2.09 -2.20
CA ALA A 132 -13.65 2.86 -3.43
C ALA A 132 -12.97 2.17 -4.62
N MET A 133 -11.80 1.56 -4.40
CA MET A 133 -11.10 0.78 -5.44
C MET A 133 -11.92 -0.46 -5.84
N GLU A 134 -12.43 -1.21 -4.87
CA GLU A 134 -13.24 -2.41 -5.13
C GLU A 134 -14.55 -2.07 -5.85
N ALA A 135 -15.21 -0.97 -5.48
CA ALA A 135 -16.40 -0.47 -6.19
C ALA A 135 -16.12 -0.12 -7.66
N ALA A 136 -14.89 0.26 -7.99
CA ALA A 136 -14.43 0.51 -9.35
C ALA A 136 -13.90 -0.76 -10.06
N GLY A 137 -13.99 -1.94 -9.43
CA GLY A 137 -13.45 -3.19 -9.97
C GLY A 137 -11.92 -3.28 -9.92
N VAL A 138 -11.28 -2.46 -9.08
CA VAL A 138 -9.83 -2.41 -8.89
C VAL A 138 -9.46 -3.17 -7.63
N SER A 139 -8.49 -4.07 -7.74
CA SER A 139 -8.03 -4.87 -6.61
C SER A 139 -6.78 -4.26 -5.96
N PRO A 140 -6.81 -3.94 -4.66
CA PRO A 140 -5.62 -3.52 -3.94
C PRO A 140 -4.75 -4.72 -3.60
N VAL A 141 -3.47 -4.64 -3.95
CA VAL A 141 -2.47 -5.69 -3.74
C VAL A 141 -1.24 -5.10 -3.06
N LEU A 142 -0.65 -5.83 -2.13
CA LEU A 142 0.60 -5.48 -1.47
C LEU A 142 1.63 -6.60 -1.63
N ILE A 143 2.80 -6.26 -2.16
CA ILE A 143 3.94 -7.17 -2.30
C ILE A 143 5.03 -6.67 -1.36
N GLY A 144 5.61 -7.53 -0.53
CA GLY A 144 6.73 -7.17 0.33
C GLY A 144 7.89 -8.15 0.17
N PRO A 145 9.14 -7.66 0.29
CA PRO A 145 10.27 -8.56 0.33
C PRO A 145 10.28 -9.24 1.70
N GLY A 146 10.34 -10.57 1.69
CA GLY A 146 10.25 -11.34 2.92
C GLY A 146 9.70 -12.73 2.69
N THR A 147 9.55 -13.50 3.77
CA THR A 147 8.96 -14.84 3.72
C THR A 147 7.43 -14.76 3.75
N VAL A 148 6.78 -15.89 3.43
CA VAL A 148 5.32 -16.03 3.50
C VAL A 148 4.82 -15.83 4.93
N GLU A 149 5.58 -16.26 5.94
CA GLU A 149 5.26 -16.06 7.36
C GLU A 149 5.25 -14.57 7.73
N GLN A 150 6.21 -13.80 7.22
CA GLN A 150 6.25 -12.35 7.42
C GLN A 150 5.06 -11.66 6.75
N ALA A 151 4.69 -12.11 5.54
CA ALA A 151 3.52 -11.61 4.82
C ALA A 151 2.21 -11.90 5.58
N LYS A 152 2.07 -13.11 6.15
CA LYS A 152 0.92 -13.46 7.02
C LYS A 152 0.85 -12.55 8.23
N ALA A 153 1.95 -12.43 8.98
CA ALA A 153 1.99 -11.59 10.17
C ALA A 153 1.65 -10.13 9.85
N PHE A 154 2.15 -9.61 8.71
CA PHE A 154 1.77 -8.29 8.23
C PHE A 154 0.28 -8.16 7.93
N SER A 155 -0.30 -9.15 7.24
CA SER A 155 -1.73 -9.19 6.93
C SER A 155 -2.57 -9.21 8.22
N ASP A 156 -2.16 -9.99 9.22
CA ASP A 156 -2.88 -10.12 10.49
C ASP A 156 -2.80 -8.86 11.37
N GLN A 157 -1.69 -8.12 11.27
CA GLN A 157 -1.43 -6.92 12.07
C GLN A 157 -1.99 -5.64 11.44
N THR A 158 -2.37 -5.65 10.17
CA THR A 158 -2.85 -4.48 9.44
C THR A 158 -4.35 -4.55 9.19
N LYS A 159 -4.98 -3.40 8.91
CA LYS A 159 -6.38 -3.34 8.48
C LYS A 159 -6.56 -3.53 6.98
N PHE A 160 -5.46 -3.81 6.27
CA PHE A 160 -5.46 -3.99 4.84
C PHE A 160 -6.12 -5.33 4.50
N LYS A 161 -7.28 -5.27 3.83
CA LYS A 161 -8.03 -6.47 3.44
C LYS A 161 -7.76 -6.85 1.97
N GLY A 162 -6.81 -6.17 1.32
CA GLY A 162 -6.38 -6.52 -0.03
C GLY A 162 -5.50 -7.77 -0.02
N GLU A 163 -5.02 -8.13 -1.19
CA GLU A 163 -4.18 -9.32 -1.33
C GLU A 163 -2.74 -9.03 -0.93
N VAL A 164 -2.12 -9.92 -0.16
CA VAL A 164 -0.74 -9.77 0.32
C VAL A 164 0.12 -10.90 -0.23
N TYR A 165 1.26 -10.55 -0.81
CA TYR A 165 2.22 -11.48 -1.40
C TYR A 165 3.63 -11.24 -0.88
N ALA A 166 4.38 -12.34 -0.74
CA ALA A 166 5.79 -12.33 -0.40
C ALA A 166 6.65 -12.44 -1.68
N ASP A 167 7.75 -11.68 -1.73
CA ASP A 167 8.83 -11.83 -2.71
C ASP A 167 10.15 -12.13 -1.98
N PRO A 168 10.43 -13.40 -1.62
CA PRO A 168 11.62 -13.77 -0.85
C PRO A 168 12.95 -13.47 -1.56
N ASP A 169 12.93 -13.45 -2.89
CA ASP A 169 14.12 -13.34 -3.75
C ASP A 169 14.36 -11.93 -4.30
N TYR A 170 13.46 -10.99 -3.96
CA TYR A 170 13.46 -9.61 -4.45
C TYR A 170 13.41 -9.56 -5.99
N SER A 171 12.81 -10.58 -6.61
CA SER A 171 12.80 -10.74 -8.06
C SER A 171 11.99 -9.62 -8.72
N SER A 172 10.84 -9.27 -8.15
CA SER A 172 10.01 -8.15 -8.60
C SER A 172 10.70 -6.80 -8.37
N TYR A 173 11.41 -6.64 -7.24
CA TYR A 173 12.12 -5.42 -6.91
C TYR A 173 13.27 -5.13 -7.87
N LYS A 174 14.02 -6.17 -8.26
CA LYS A 174 15.09 -6.07 -9.25
C LYS A 174 14.55 -5.81 -10.64
N ALA A 175 13.49 -6.52 -11.03
CA ALA A 175 12.83 -6.33 -12.33
C ALA A 175 12.26 -4.91 -12.52
N LEU A 176 11.70 -4.34 -11.46
CA LEU A 176 11.19 -2.97 -11.44
C LEU A 176 12.28 -1.93 -11.18
N GLU A 177 13.54 -2.34 -10.99
CA GLU A 177 14.68 -1.46 -10.72
C GLU A 177 14.40 -0.45 -9.58
N PHE A 178 13.79 -0.91 -8.49
CA PHE A 178 13.54 -0.02 -7.36
C PHE A 178 14.85 0.47 -6.74
N ALA A 179 14.83 1.72 -6.27
CA ALA A 179 16.00 2.34 -5.65
C ALA A 179 16.49 1.47 -4.49
N ASN A 180 17.80 1.34 -4.34
CA ASN A 180 18.39 0.49 -3.32
C ASN A 180 19.63 1.15 -2.72
N GLY A 181 19.74 1.15 -1.40
CA GLY A 181 20.99 1.44 -0.70
C GLY A 181 20.84 2.31 0.53
N LEU A 182 21.99 2.60 1.15
CA LEU A 182 22.07 3.43 2.36
C LEU A 182 21.55 4.85 2.12
N PHE A 183 21.88 5.45 0.97
CA PHE A 183 21.52 6.82 0.63
C PHE A 183 20.04 7.01 0.27
N SER A 184 19.34 5.98 -0.19
CA SER A 184 17.88 6.04 -0.38
C SER A 184 17.12 5.66 0.91
N THR A 185 17.77 4.95 1.83
CA THR A 185 17.15 4.51 3.08
C THR A 185 17.26 5.53 4.21
N PHE A 186 18.42 6.18 4.36
CA PHE A 186 18.70 7.12 5.45
C PHE A 186 18.85 8.53 4.93
N THR A 187 17.73 9.09 4.48
CA THR A 187 17.65 10.49 4.08
C THR A 187 17.11 11.36 5.22
N PRO A 188 17.39 12.68 5.23
CA PRO A 188 16.76 13.61 6.16
C PRO A 188 15.23 13.55 6.12
N SER A 189 14.65 13.41 4.92
CA SER A 189 13.21 13.26 4.72
C SER A 189 12.65 11.99 5.38
N ALA A 190 13.34 10.85 5.22
CA ALA A 190 12.94 9.60 5.86
C ALA A 190 12.90 9.73 7.39
N GLY A 191 13.91 10.40 7.97
CA GLY A 191 13.96 10.70 9.40
C GLY A 191 12.79 11.57 9.86
N LEU A 192 12.48 12.65 9.12
CA LEU A 192 11.35 13.53 9.42
C LEU A 192 10.00 12.80 9.32
N LYS A 193 9.81 11.96 8.30
CA LYS A 193 8.60 11.14 8.13
C LYS A 193 8.43 10.14 9.27
N ILE A 194 9.49 9.50 9.73
CA ILE A 194 9.42 8.61 10.90
C ILE A 194 9.00 9.39 12.16
N ILE A 195 9.54 10.59 12.39
CA ILE A 195 9.14 11.44 13.52
C ILE A 195 7.66 11.86 13.40
N GLN A 196 7.22 12.23 12.20
CA GLN A 196 5.84 12.58 11.93
C GLN A 196 4.90 11.41 12.21
N LEU A 197 5.21 10.22 11.69
CA LEU A 197 4.41 9.02 11.93
C LEU A 197 4.35 8.65 13.41
N TYR A 198 5.46 8.82 14.14
CA TYR A 198 5.46 8.61 15.58
C TYR A 198 4.50 9.57 16.30
N ARG A 199 4.42 10.83 15.86
CA ARG A 199 3.44 11.82 16.38
C ARG A 199 2.00 11.48 15.99
N GLU A 200 1.80 10.89 14.82
CA GLU A 200 0.50 10.37 14.36
C GLU A 200 0.08 9.06 15.08
N GLY A 201 0.92 8.54 15.98
CA GLY A 201 0.63 7.35 16.78
C GLY A 201 1.06 6.03 16.15
N TYR A 202 1.71 6.07 14.98
CA TYR A 202 2.28 4.89 14.36
C TYR A 202 3.53 4.44 15.13
N ARG A 203 3.57 3.15 15.46
CA ARG A 203 4.73 2.52 16.11
C ARG A 203 5.31 1.44 15.22
N GLN A 204 6.63 1.28 15.23
CA GLN A 204 7.30 0.16 14.56
C GLN A 204 6.98 -1.13 15.32
N ASP A 205 6.45 -2.15 14.63
CA ASP A 205 6.65 -3.56 15.04
C ASP A 205 8.13 -3.82 15.03
N TRP A 206 8.62 -4.03 16.23
CA TRP A 206 9.98 -4.44 16.47
C TRP A 206 10.17 -5.93 16.18
N GLU A 207 9.12 -6.76 16.13
CA GLU A 207 9.28 -8.20 15.91
C GLU A 207 9.63 -8.51 14.44
N LEU A 208 8.79 -8.06 13.49
CA LEU A 208 9.02 -8.24 12.04
C LEU A 208 10.21 -7.43 11.51
N SER A 209 10.53 -6.31 12.16
CA SER A 209 11.69 -5.47 11.81
C SER A 209 13.02 -6.10 12.24
N PHE A 210 13.01 -7.00 13.22
CA PHE A 210 14.23 -7.60 13.79
C PHE A 210 14.45 -9.05 13.36
N GLU A 211 13.56 -9.62 12.56
CA GLU A 211 13.81 -10.93 11.96
C GLU A 211 15.12 -10.93 11.18
N LYS A 212 15.84 -12.06 11.26
CA LYS A 212 17.19 -12.19 10.71
C LYS A 212 17.22 -11.78 9.24
N ASN A 213 16.22 -12.17 8.43
CA ASN A 213 16.13 -11.75 7.02
C ASN A 213 15.99 -10.23 6.84
N THR A 214 15.14 -9.58 7.65
CA THR A 214 14.98 -8.12 7.66
C THR A 214 16.20 -7.39 8.21
N ARG A 215 17.06 -8.05 9.00
CA ARG A 215 18.31 -7.47 9.51
C ARG A 215 19.54 -7.76 8.65
N THR A 216 19.63 -8.94 8.03
CA THR A 216 20.81 -9.40 7.27
C THR A 216 20.72 -9.08 5.78
N LYS A 217 19.53 -9.08 5.19
CA LYS A 217 19.28 -8.59 3.81
C LYS A 217 18.68 -7.17 3.79
N GLY A 218 18.55 -6.57 4.97
CA GLY A 218 17.47 -5.66 5.35
C GLY A 218 17.19 -4.43 4.50
N GLY A 219 15.93 -4.29 4.05
CA GLY A 219 15.24 -3.03 3.75
C GLY A 219 15.91 -2.05 2.78
N TRP A 220 17.03 -2.42 2.15
CA TRP A 220 17.82 -1.48 1.36
C TRP A 220 17.07 -1.04 0.10
N TYR A 221 16.24 -1.94 -0.43
CA TYR A 221 15.28 -1.63 -1.47
C TYR A 221 14.20 -0.69 -0.95
N GLN A 222 13.92 0.32 -1.77
CA GLN A 222 12.75 1.14 -1.68
C GLN A 222 11.57 0.39 -2.33
N GLY A 223 10.36 0.88 -2.04
CA GLY A 223 9.15 0.32 -2.59
C GLY A 223 8.70 1.09 -3.82
N GLY A 224 7.40 1.05 -4.04
CA GLY A 224 6.74 1.78 -5.10
C GLY A 224 5.26 1.46 -5.14
N LEU A 225 4.60 1.95 -6.17
CA LEU A 225 3.21 1.66 -6.45
C LEU A 225 3.01 1.57 -7.97
N LEU A 226 2.27 0.57 -8.40
CA LEU A 226 1.98 0.26 -9.79
C LEU A 226 0.45 0.19 -9.96
N VAL A 227 -0.09 0.82 -11.01
CA VAL A 227 -1.47 0.60 -11.45
C VAL A 227 -1.44 -0.12 -12.79
N ALA A 228 -1.90 -1.36 -12.79
CA ALA A 228 -1.80 -2.24 -13.95
C ALA A 228 -3.12 -2.99 -14.21
N GLY A 229 -3.25 -3.47 -15.44
CA GLY A 229 -4.36 -4.28 -15.91
C GLY A 229 -5.65 -3.52 -16.28
N PRO A 230 -6.63 -4.22 -16.84
CA PRO A 230 -6.53 -5.61 -17.34
C PRO A 230 -5.54 -5.73 -18.52
N GLY A 231 -4.92 -6.89 -18.66
CA GLY A 231 -3.86 -7.18 -19.66
C GLY A 231 -2.45 -7.10 -19.06
N ILE A 232 -1.60 -8.09 -19.40
CA ILE A 232 -0.23 -8.18 -18.86
C ILE A 232 0.63 -6.96 -19.23
N ASP A 233 0.42 -6.41 -20.42
CA ASP A 233 1.18 -5.27 -20.95
C ASP A 233 0.59 -3.91 -20.57
N ASN A 234 -0.52 -3.89 -19.84
CA ASN A 234 -1.24 -2.66 -19.51
C ASN A 234 -0.75 -2.10 -18.17
N ILE A 235 0.20 -1.17 -18.21
CA ILE A 235 0.67 -0.43 -17.04
C ILE A 235 0.30 1.05 -17.24
N SER A 236 -0.65 1.52 -16.44
CA SER A 236 -1.21 2.87 -16.54
C SER A 236 -0.51 3.90 -15.65
N TYR A 237 0.15 3.45 -14.58
CA TYR A 237 0.89 4.31 -13.65
C TYR A 237 1.97 3.52 -12.94
N ILE A 238 3.15 4.13 -12.74
CA ILE A 238 4.19 3.61 -11.87
C ILE A 238 4.85 4.75 -11.10
N HIS A 239 4.93 4.57 -9.79
CA HIS A 239 5.74 5.37 -8.88
C HIS A 239 6.82 4.49 -8.27
N LYS A 240 8.09 4.85 -8.48
CA LYS A 240 9.23 4.20 -7.83
C LYS A 240 9.69 5.10 -6.69
N ASP A 241 9.63 4.63 -5.46
CA ASP A 241 10.02 5.41 -4.29
C ASP A 241 11.50 5.81 -4.42
N LYS A 242 11.81 7.11 -4.37
CA LYS A 242 13.20 7.59 -4.41
C LYS A 242 13.92 7.38 -3.08
N GLU A 243 13.15 7.45 -2.00
CA GLU A 243 13.62 7.35 -0.63
C GLU A 243 12.57 6.73 0.28
N ALA A 244 12.98 6.36 1.50
CA ALA A 244 12.08 5.74 2.45
C ALA A 244 10.92 6.69 2.82
N GLY A 245 9.70 6.23 2.52
CA GLY A 245 8.46 6.96 2.80
C GLY A 245 8.04 7.91 1.68
N ASP A 246 8.69 7.89 0.53
CA ASP A 246 8.28 8.60 -0.70
C ASP A 246 6.99 8.00 -1.29
N ASP A 247 5.87 8.17 -0.59
CA ASP A 247 4.53 7.73 -1.04
C ASP A 247 3.99 8.63 -2.16
N PRO A 248 3.33 8.07 -3.19
CA PRO A 248 2.60 8.87 -4.17
C PRO A 248 1.36 9.50 -3.54
N GLU A 249 0.90 10.62 -4.11
CA GLU A 249 -0.39 11.20 -3.75
C GLU A 249 -1.53 10.25 -4.15
N MET A 250 -2.41 9.92 -3.20
CA MET A 250 -3.45 8.91 -3.44
C MET A 250 -4.47 9.35 -4.48
N GLU A 251 -4.65 10.65 -4.68
CA GLU A 251 -5.51 11.25 -5.69
C GLU A 251 -5.04 10.91 -7.12
N ASP A 252 -3.72 10.92 -7.35
CA ASP A 252 -3.14 10.52 -8.64
C ASP A 252 -3.35 9.03 -8.89
N VAL A 253 -3.16 8.20 -7.85
CA VAL A 253 -3.39 6.75 -7.91
C VAL A 253 -4.86 6.45 -8.21
N LEU A 254 -5.79 7.13 -7.54
CA LEU A 254 -7.22 6.97 -7.74
C LEU A 254 -7.65 7.41 -9.14
N THR A 255 -7.08 8.50 -9.63
CA THR A 255 -7.30 8.96 -11.01
C THR A 255 -6.79 7.93 -12.01
N ALA A 256 -5.64 7.30 -11.79
CA ALA A 256 -5.12 6.27 -12.69
C ALA A 256 -5.91 4.95 -12.61
N CYS A 257 -6.36 4.54 -11.42
CA CYS A 257 -7.03 3.26 -11.23
C CYS A 257 -8.50 3.28 -11.60
N CYS A 258 -9.19 4.37 -11.28
CA CYS A 258 -10.61 4.33 -11.01
C CYS A 258 -11.40 5.36 -11.83
N SER A 259 -10.74 6.00 -12.81
CA SER A 259 -11.32 6.83 -13.86
C SER A 259 -11.98 6.03 -14.98
#